data_AF-A0A7X2IF49-F1
#
_entry.id   AF-A0A7X2IF49-F1
#
_cell.length_a   1.000
_cell.length_b   1.000
_cell.length_c   1.000
_cell.angle_alpha   90.00
_cell.angle_beta   90.00
_cell.angle_gamma   90.00
#
_symmetry.space_group_name_H-M   'P 1'
#
loop_
_entity.id
_entity.type
_entity.pdbx_description
1 polymer ?
#
loop_
_entity_poly.entity_id
_entity_poly.type
_entity_poly.pdbx_seq_one_letter_code
_entity_poly.pdbx_strand_id
1 'polypeptide(L)'
;MNSKPRLQEEFPVEGDSARITRGWSNWFMDVWRALAGWQSTLTATASLTFPAIGAQSQGSLSFAVADAAPGDAVAVFSIDVAGMIFSAQVTAPNTVTVYAKNFTTGAITPPASLSVRVIVFQN
;
A
#
# COMPACT_ATOMS: atom_id res chain seq x y z
N MET A 1 12.81 16.20 -48.72
CA MET A 1 14.15 15.69 -48.32
C MET A 1 14.36 16.02 -46.86
N ASN A 2 14.60 15.00 -46.05
CA ASN A 2 14.46 14.99 -44.59
C ASN A 2 15.85 15.20 -43.96
N SER A 3 16.18 16.43 -43.54
CA SER A 3 17.47 16.74 -42.92
C SER A 3 17.43 16.44 -41.42
N LYS A 4 17.94 15.27 -41.02
CA LYS A 4 18.23 14.96 -39.62
C LYS A 4 19.30 15.94 -39.09
N PRO A 5 19.14 16.53 -37.89
CA PRO A 5 20.19 17.34 -37.30
C PRO A 5 21.37 16.44 -36.90
N ARG A 6 22.59 16.86 -37.28
CA ARG A 6 23.86 16.19 -36.93
C ARG A 6 24.03 16.15 -35.41
N LEU A 7 24.39 14.97 -34.88
CA LEU A 7 24.94 14.82 -33.53
C LEU A 7 26.23 15.64 -33.46
N GLN A 8 26.25 16.64 -32.59
CA GLN A 8 27.44 17.46 -32.32
C GLN A 8 28.48 16.62 -31.57
N GLU A 9 29.73 16.84 -31.95
CA GLU A 9 30.95 16.16 -31.53
C GLU A 9 31.07 16.01 -30.00
N GLU A 10 31.48 14.83 -29.56
CA GLU A 10 31.78 14.52 -28.16
C GLU A 10 33.01 15.30 -27.71
N PHE A 11 32.85 16.10 -26.66
CA PHE A 11 33.98 16.73 -25.97
C PHE A 11 34.77 15.67 -25.19
N PRO A 12 36.11 15.72 -25.20
CA PRO A 12 36.92 14.80 -24.41
C PRO A 12 36.73 15.13 -22.93
N VAL A 13 36.28 14.14 -22.15
CA VAL A 13 36.16 14.26 -20.69
C VAL A 13 37.38 13.58 -20.07
N GLU A 14 38.43 14.35 -19.82
CA GLU A 14 39.40 14.00 -18.78
C GLU A 14 38.84 14.51 -17.44
N GLY A 15 38.62 13.57 -16.52
CA GLY A 15 38.01 13.83 -15.21
C GLY A 15 36.64 13.15 -15.12
N ASP A 16 36.64 11.84 -14.87
CA ASP A 16 35.45 10.99 -14.81
C ASP A 16 34.62 11.25 -13.54
N SER A 17 34.10 12.46 -13.39
CA SER A 17 32.98 12.73 -12.50
C SER A 17 31.75 12.16 -13.19
N ALA A 18 31.33 10.96 -12.77
CA ALA A 18 30.19 10.22 -13.30
C ALA A 18 29.02 11.15 -13.67
N ARG A 19 28.83 11.39 -14.97
CA ARG A 19 27.73 12.20 -15.48
C ARG A 19 26.44 11.41 -15.26
N ILE A 20 25.56 11.90 -14.39
CA ILE A 20 24.21 11.37 -14.23
C ILE A 20 23.53 11.37 -15.62
N THR A 21 23.19 10.19 -16.12
CA THR A 21 22.51 10.07 -17.42
C THR A 21 21.08 10.57 -17.32
N ARG A 22 20.48 11.02 -18.43
CA ARG A 22 19.05 11.37 -18.46
C ARG A 22 18.16 10.21 -17.99
N GLY A 23 18.54 8.97 -18.32
CA GLY A 23 17.85 7.77 -17.86
C GLY A 23 17.91 7.61 -16.34
N TRP A 24 19.08 7.83 -15.74
CA TRP A 24 19.24 7.82 -14.29
C TRP A 24 18.45 8.94 -13.62
N SER A 25 18.47 10.16 -14.17
CA SER A 25 17.71 11.30 -13.63
C SER A 25 16.20 11.05 -13.67
N ASN A 26 15.68 10.46 -14.75
CA ASN A 26 14.27 10.12 -14.86
C ASN A 26 13.89 9.02 -13.86
N TRP A 27 14.67 7.94 -13.83
CA TRP A 27 14.48 6.87 -12.84
C TRP A 27 14.53 7.38 -11.41
N PHE A 28 15.52 8.22 -11.08
CA PHE A 28 15.66 8.80 -9.74
C PHE A 28 14.48 9.69 -9.38
N MET A 29 13.96 10.50 -10.31
CA MET A 29 12.79 11.33 -10.06
C MET A 29 11.51 10.50 -9.92
N ASP A 30 11.37 9.38 -10.63
CA ASP A 30 10.24 8.48 -10.48
C ASP A 30 10.30 7.74 -9.14
N VAL A 31 11.47 7.26 -8.75
CA VAL A 31 11.72 6.68 -7.42
C VAL A 31 11.50 7.72 -6.32
N TRP A 32 12.04 8.92 -6.48
CA TRP A 32 11.89 10.00 -5.52
C TRP A 32 10.44 10.46 -5.43
N ARG A 33 9.65 10.51 -6.51
CA ARG A 33 8.22 10.82 -6.43
C ARG A 33 7.43 9.71 -5.74
N ALA A 34 7.78 8.45 -6.00
CA ALA A 34 7.19 7.32 -5.30
C ALA A 34 7.53 7.33 -3.79
N LEU A 35 8.72 7.79 -3.43
CA LEU A 35 9.17 7.90 -2.03
C LEU A 35 8.78 9.21 -1.34
N ALA A 36 8.67 10.32 -2.08
CA ALA A 36 8.39 11.66 -1.54
C ALA A 36 6.91 11.86 -1.22
N GLY A 37 6.03 11.01 -1.77
CA GLY A 37 4.68 10.88 -1.26
C GLY A 37 4.69 10.26 0.14
N TRP A 38 5.51 9.24 0.39
CA TRP A 38 5.52 8.57 1.68
C TRP A 38 6.12 9.45 2.78
N GLN A 39 5.27 9.92 3.70
CA GLN A 39 5.67 10.79 4.82
C GLN A 39 6.07 9.98 6.06
N SER A 40 5.27 8.97 6.38
CA SER A 40 5.45 8.15 7.59
C SER A 40 4.67 6.84 7.50
N THR A 41 5.01 5.91 8.39
CA THR A 41 4.29 4.65 8.54
C THR A 41 3.76 4.51 9.94
N LEU A 42 2.46 4.25 10.04
CA LEU A 42 1.77 3.96 11.30
C LEU A 42 1.56 2.46 11.40
N THR A 43 1.81 1.89 12.57
CA THR A 43 1.53 0.47 12.85
C THR A 43 0.56 0.38 14.00
N ALA A 44 -0.53 -0.34 13.82
CA ALA A 44 -1.51 -0.60 14.87
C ALA A 44 -1.91 -2.07 14.89
N THR A 45 -2.24 -2.58 16.08
CA THR A 45 -2.74 -3.94 16.27
C THR A 45 -4.06 -3.89 17.03
N ALA A 46 -5.03 -4.68 16.61
CA ALA A 46 -6.33 -4.79 17.26
C ALA A 46 -6.82 -6.24 17.27
N SER A 47 -7.58 -6.59 18.32
CA SER A 47 -8.32 -7.85 18.39
C SER A 47 -9.74 -7.60 17.90
N LEU A 48 -10.10 -8.21 16.76
CA LEU A 48 -11.40 -8.03 16.12
C LEU A 48 -12.26 -9.28 16.25
N THR A 49 -13.55 -9.09 16.54
CA THR A 49 -14.52 -10.18 16.70
C THR A 49 -15.58 -10.08 15.60
N PHE A 50 -15.35 -10.76 14.49
CA PHE A 50 -16.31 -10.79 13.39
C PHE A 50 -17.45 -11.77 13.73
N PRO A 51 -18.72 -11.41 13.43
CA PRO A 51 -19.81 -12.38 13.44
C PRO A 51 -19.61 -13.41 12.31
N ALA A 52 -20.49 -14.41 12.25
CA ALA A 52 -20.53 -15.33 11.11
C ALA A 52 -20.75 -14.56 9.80
N ILE A 53 -19.86 -14.76 8.83
CA ILE A 53 -19.93 -14.13 7.52
C ILE A 53 -20.51 -15.15 6.54
N GLY A 54 -21.65 -14.81 5.96
CA GLY A 54 -22.36 -15.65 5.00
C GLY A 54 -21.51 -15.98 3.76
N ALA A 55 -21.94 -16.99 3.01
CA ALA A 55 -21.31 -17.37 1.75
C ALA A 55 -21.30 -16.20 0.76
N GLN A 56 -20.19 -16.03 0.02
CA GLN A 56 -20.02 -14.95 -0.97
C GLN A 56 -20.33 -13.54 -0.44
N SER A 57 -20.03 -13.29 0.84
CA SER A 57 -20.35 -12.05 1.53
C SER A 57 -19.15 -11.46 2.26
N GLN A 58 -19.33 -10.28 2.84
CA GLN A 58 -18.30 -9.59 3.62
C GLN A 58 -18.87 -9.02 4.92
N GLY A 59 -18.03 -9.03 5.96
CA GLY A 59 -18.23 -8.28 7.20
C GLY A 59 -17.15 -7.20 7.33
N SER A 60 -17.42 -6.17 8.12
CA SER A 60 -16.44 -5.11 8.38
C SER A 60 -16.45 -4.67 9.82
N LEU A 61 -15.26 -4.39 10.37
CA LEU A 61 -15.07 -3.80 11.69
C LEU A 61 -14.05 -2.68 11.61
N SER A 62 -14.25 -1.64 12.42
CA SER A 62 -13.38 -0.48 12.46
C SER A 62 -12.69 -0.37 13.81
N PHE A 63 -11.48 0.17 13.81
CA PHE A 63 -10.78 0.55 15.03
C PHE A 63 -9.94 1.80 14.80
N ALA A 64 -9.53 2.43 15.90
CA ALA A 64 -8.79 3.68 15.85
C ALA A 64 -7.32 3.46 15.50
N VAL A 65 -6.80 4.25 14.57
CA VAL A 65 -5.38 4.37 14.25
C VAL A 65 -5.06 5.85 14.19
N ALA A 66 -4.39 6.37 15.23
CA ALA A 66 -4.07 7.79 15.31
C ALA A 66 -3.29 8.26 14.08
N ASP A 67 -3.60 9.47 13.61
CA ASP A 67 -3.02 10.17 12.46
C ASP A 67 -3.29 9.53 11.08
N ALA A 68 -4.06 8.44 11.01
CA ALA A 68 -4.50 7.88 9.73
C ALA A 68 -5.50 8.82 9.02
N ALA A 69 -5.29 9.09 7.74
CA ALA A 69 -6.16 9.94 6.93
C ALA A 69 -6.78 9.17 5.74
N PRO A 70 -8.02 9.50 5.32
CA PRO A 70 -8.60 8.93 4.11
C PRO A 70 -7.68 9.17 2.90
N GLY A 71 -7.41 8.12 2.14
CA GLY A 71 -6.46 8.15 1.01
C GLY A 71 -5.13 7.45 1.31
N ASP A 72 -4.79 7.25 2.58
CA ASP A 72 -3.61 6.47 2.96
C ASP A 72 -3.76 5.00 2.52
N ALA A 73 -2.65 4.41 2.08
CA ALA A 73 -2.63 2.99 1.76
C ALA A 73 -2.53 2.15 3.03
N VAL A 74 -3.29 1.05 3.12
CA VAL A 74 -3.30 0.17 4.29
C VAL A 74 -2.96 -1.27 3.90
N ALA A 75 -1.91 -1.81 4.51
CA ALA A 75 -1.64 -3.24 4.50
C ALA A 75 -2.22 -3.89 5.76
N VAL A 76 -2.80 -5.09 5.62
CA VAL A 76 -3.40 -5.85 6.71
C VAL A 76 -2.71 -7.21 6.85
N PHE A 77 -2.44 -7.59 8.08
CA PHE A 77 -1.83 -8.87 8.45
C PHE A 77 -2.67 -9.51 9.55
N SER A 78 -3.03 -10.77 9.36
CA SER A 78 -3.77 -11.58 10.33
C SER A 78 -3.27 -13.02 10.28
N ILE A 79 -3.73 -13.85 11.21
CA ILE A 79 -3.68 -15.30 11.00
C ILE A 79 -4.52 -15.68 9.78
N ASP A 80 -4.13 -16.76 9.11
CA ASP A 80 -4.89 -17.32 8.00
C ASP A 80 -6.21 -17.91 8.51
N VAL A 81 -7.29 -17.63 7.78
CA VAL A 81 -8.61 -18.24 8.00
C VAL A 81 -9.04 -18.80 6.65
N ALA A 82 -9.03 -20.13 6.53
CA ALA A 82 -9.26 -20.82 5.27
C ALA A 82 -10.55 -20.34 4.58
N GLY A 83 -10.44 -19.93 3.30
CA GLY A 83 -11.57 -19.44 2.51
C GLY A 83 -11.90 -17.96 2.69
N MET A 84 -11.12 -17.23 3.48
CA MET A 84 -11.30 -15.80 3.71
C MET A 84 -10.13 -14.96 3.21
N ILE A 85 -10.43 -13.73 2.79
CA ILE A 85 -9.41 -12.70 2.49
C ILE A 85 -9.73 -11.45 3.30
N PHE A 86 -8.69 -10.89 3.90
CA PHE A 86 -8.77 -9.63 4.63
C PHE A 86 -8.22 -8.48 3.79
N SER A 87 -8.90 -7.34 3.84
CA SER A 87 -8.45 -6.08 3.25
C SER A 87 -8.78 -4.93 4.20
N ALA A 88 -8.08 -3.81 4.14
CA ALA A 88 -8.36 -2.67 5.01
C ALA A 88 -8.25 -1.34 4.25
N GLN A 89 -8.92 -0.31 4.75
CA GLN A 89 -8.79 1.07 4.27
C GLN A 89 -9.04 2.06 5.40
N VAL A 90 -8.50 3.28 5.27
CA VAL A 90 -8.87 4.40 6.15
C VAL A 90 -10.21 4.98 5.68
N THR A 91 -11.28 4.76 6.43
CA THR A 91 -12.64 5.17 6.04
C THR A 91 -13.02 6.55 6.55
N ALA A 92 -12.36 7.02 7.61
CA ALA A 92 -12.49 8.34 8.19
C ALA A 92 -11.18 8.71 8.89
N PRO A 93 -10.95 9.99 9.24
CA PRO A 93 -9.81 10.37 10.06
C PRO A 93 -9.69 9.49 11.30
N ASN A 94 -8.47 9.05 11.57
CA ASN A 94 -8.09 8.16 12.66
C ASN A 94 -8.81 6.79 12.67
N THR A 95 -9.43 6.37 11.57
CA THR A 95 -10.30 5.19 11.55
C THR A 95 -9.95 4.26 10.40
N VAL A 96 -9.44 3.06 10.74
CA VAL A 96 -9.22 1.98 9.78
C VAL A 96 -10.36 0.98 9.87
N THR A 97 -10.95 0.66 8.73
CA THR A 97 -11.94 -0.42 8.58
C THR A 97 -11.30 -1.63 7.93
N VAL A 98 -11.40 -2.77 8.59
CA VAL A 98 -10.99 -4.08 8.08
C VAL A 98 -12.21 -4.80 7.54
N TYR A 99 -12.12 -5.28 6.31
CA TYR A 99 -13.11 -6.11 5.64
C TYR A 99 -12.65 -7.55 5.63
N ALA A 100 -13.52 -8.43 6.08
CA ALA A 100 -13.34 -9.88 6.05
C ALA A 100 -14.30 -10.44 4.98
N LYS A 101 -13.75 -11.02 3.92
CA LYS A 101 -14.50 -11.48 2.74
C LYS A 101 -14.48 -13.00 2.68
N ASN A 102 -15.67 -13.62 2.59
CA ASN A 102 -15.82 -15.07 2.49
C ASN A 102 -16.11 -15.46 1.04
N PHE A 103 -15.18 -16.22 0.44
CA PHE A 103 -15.28 -16.68 -0.95
C PHE A 103 -15.77 -18.12 -1.08
N THR A 104 -16.22 -18.73 0.02
CA THR A 104 -16.74 -20.10 0.03
C THR A 104 -18.25 -20.13 -0.20
N THR A 105 -18.79 -21.35 -0.31
CA THR A 105 -20.23 -21.61 -0.45
C THR A 105 -20.95 -21.74 0.89
N GLY A 106 -20.22 -21.79 2.02
CA GLY A 106 -20.76 -21.88 3.37
C GLY A 106 -20.48 -20.62 4.19
N ALA A 107 -21.19 -20.44 5.30
CA ALA A 107 -20.86 -19.38 6.26
C ALA A 107 -19.56 -19.75 7.01
N ILE A 108 -18.69 -18.77 7.21
CA ILE A 108 -17.46 -18.91 8.00
C ILE A 108 -17.57 -18.01 9.22
N THR A 109 -17.20 -18.55 10.38
CA THR A 109 -17.07 -17.76 11.61
C THR A 109 -15.58 -17.65 11.96
N PRO A 110 -14.98 -16.46 11.84
CA PRO A 110 -13.60 -16.24 12.29
C PRO A 110 -13.46 -16.49 13.80
N PRO A 111 -12.23 -16.71 14.29
CA PRO A 111 -11.97 -16.78 15.72
C PRO A 111 -12.50 -15.55 16.45
N ALA A 112 -13.06 -15.74 17.65
CA ALA A 112 -13.72 -14.67 18.42
C ALA A 112 -12.79 -13.52 18.84
N SER A 113 -11.47 -13.66 18.69
CA SER A 113 -10.48 -12.60 18.92
C SER A 113 -9.38 -12.72 17.87
N LEU A 114 -9.68 -12.29 16.66
CA LEU A 114 -8.72 -12.27 15.57
C LEU A 114 -7.72 -11.12 15.77
N SER A 115 -6.45 -11.44 16.02
CA SER A 115 -5.39 -10.43 16.07
C SER A 115 -5.07 -9.96 14.66
N VAL A 116 -5.29 -8.66 14.42
CA VAL A 116 -5.03 -8.00 13.14
C VAL A 116 -4.02 -6.90 13.37
N ARG A 117 -2.94 -6.91 12.59
CA ARG A 117 -1.97 -5.83 12.49
C ARG A 117 -2.17 -5.08 11.18
N VAL A 118 -2.28 -3.77 11.25
CA VAL A 118 -2.33 -2.89 10.08
C VAL A 118 -1.09 -2.03 10.02
N ILE A 119 -0.66 -1.76 8.79
CA ILE A 119 0.40 -0.82 8.46
C ILE A 119 -0.21 0.22 7.54
N VAL A 120 -0.24 1.48 7.97
CA VAL A 120 -0.76 2.61 7.19
C VAL A 120 0.44 3.37 6.63
N PHE A 121 0.45 3.59 5.32
CA PHE A 121 1.44 4.38 4.62
C PHE A 121 0.83 5.76 4.34
N GLN A 122 1.29 6.76 5.08
CA GLN A 122 0.82 8.13 4.94
C GLN A 122 1.45 8.78 3.71
N ASN A 123 0.61 9.42 2.90
CA ASN A 123 1.01 10.08 1.66
C ASN A 123 0.86 11.62 1.73
#